data_AF-A0A849G5K0-F1
#
_entry.id   AF-A0A849G5K0-F1
#
_cell.length_a   1.000
_cell.length_b   1.000
_cell.length_c   1.000
_cell.angle_alpha   90.00
_cell.angle_beta   90.00
_cell.angle_gamma   90.00
#
_symmetry.space_group_name_H-M   'P 1'
#
loop_
_entity.id
_entity.type
_entity.pdbx_description
1 polymer ?
#
loop_
_entity_poly.entity_id
_entity_poly.type
_entity_poly.pdbx_seq_one_letter_code
_entity_poly.pdbx_strand_id
1 'polypeptide(L)'
;MIQVGAAVAALGLVVATLLAVIGYDSALLFFGFCAFVGLGNGMVIPNASAGMLSVRPHLAGTASGLGSFFMIGGGAALSVVAGVVIKFGTGSLSLLMLMTVSVLLGLFSAMFVVWRERQLSRS
;
A
#
# COMPACT_ATOMS: atom_id res chain seq x y z
N MET A 1 -13.35 3.31 4.14
CA MET A 1 -13.01 2.78 2.80
C MET A 1 -11.52 2.48 2.63
N ILE A 2 -10.62 3.37 3.09
CA ILE A 2 -9.15 3.16 3.02
C ILE A 2 -8.71 1.82 3.61
N GLN A 3 -9.17 1.47 4.83
CA GLN A 3 -8.83 0.19 5.47
C GLN A 3 -9.30 -1.03 4.66
N VAL A 4 -10.47 -0.94 4.02
CA VAL A 4 -11.01 -2.03 3.19
C VAL A 4 -10.18 -2.19 1.92
N GLY A 5 -9.87 -1.10 1.22
CA GLY A 5 -9.02 -1.15 0.04
C GLY A 5 -7.62 -1.69 0.34
N ALA A 6 -7.01 -1.22 1.44
CA ALA A 6 -5.72 -1.73 1.89
C ALA A 6 -5.79 -3.21 2.30
N ALA A 7 -6.87 -3.67 2.94
CA ALA A 7 -7.07 -5.07 3.28
C ALA A 7 -7.27 -5.95 2.03
N VAL A 8 -8.00 -5.48 1.02
CA VAL A 8 -8.18 -6.21 -0.26
C VAL A 8 -6.83 -6.40 -0.96
N ALA A 9 -6.04 -5.33 -1.08
CA ALA A 9 -4.70 -5.42 -1.66
C ALA A 9 -3.77 -6.32 -0.83
N ALA A 10 -3.81 -6.22 0.50
CA ALA A 10 -3.02 -7.05 1.40
C ALA A 10 -3.39 -8.53 1.29
N LEU A 11 -4.68 -8.87 1.28
CA LEU A 11 -5.13 -10.26 1.12
C LEU A 11 -4.67 -10.85 -0.21
N GLY A 12 -4.85 -10.12 -1.32
CA GLY A 12 -4.39 -10.58 -2.64
C GLY A 12 -2.88 -10.84 -2.67
N LEU A 13 -2.08 -9.93 -2.11
CA LEU A 13 -0.62 -10.05 -2.08
C LEU A 13 -0.11 -11.12 -1.11
N VAL A 14 -0.74 -11.28 0.06
CA VAL A 14 -0.41 -12.36 1.01
C VAL A 14 -0.68 -13.71 0.39
N VAL A 15 -1.84 -13.90 -0.25
CA VAL A 15 -2.17 -15.17 -0.92
C VAL A 15 -1.20 -15.43 -2.08
N ALA A 16 -0.91 -14.43 -2.92
CA ALA A 16 0.07 -14.55 -4.01
C ALA A 16 1.45 -14.96 -3.49
N THR A 17 1.91 -14.34 -2.41
CA THR A 17 3.22 -14.62 -1.81
C THR A 17 3.26 -16.02 -1.21
N LEU A 18 2.22 -16.46 -0.51
CA LEU A 18 2.14 -17.82 0.03
C LEU A 18 2.18 -18.87 -1.08
N LEU A 19 1.44 -18.66 -2.17
CA LEU A 19 1.44 -19.54 -3.33
C LEU A 19 2.83 -19.60 -3.99
N ALA A 20 3.51 -18.46 -4.14
CA ALA A 20 4.86 -18.40 -4.68
C ALA A 20 5.89 -19.13 -3.77
N VAL A 21 5.77 -19.01 -2.44
CA VAL A 21 6.67 -19.69 -1.48
C VAL A 21 6.53 -21.21 -1.54
N ILE A 22 5.33 -21.74 -1.76
CA ILE A 22 5.11 -23.20 -1.89
C ILE A 22 5.39 -23.73 -3.31
N GLY A 23 5.94 -22.90 -4.20
CA GLY A 23 6.40 -23.29 -5.53
C GLY A 23 5.43 -23.02 -6.68
N TYR A 24 4.26 -22.42 -6.42
CA TYR A 24 3.35 -21.97 -7.48
C TYR A 24 3.70 -20.56 -7.92
N ASP A 25 4.68 -20.46 -8.82
CA ASP A 25 5.10 -19.21 -9.44
C ASP A 25 4.77 -19.22 -10.94
N SER A 26 3.76 -18.44 -11.32
CA SER A 26 3.30 -18.28 -12.71
C SER A 26 2.93 -16.84 -12.96
N ALA A 27 3.20 -16.36 -14.18
CA ALA A 27 2.80 -15.03 -14.62
C ALA A 27 1.30 -14.79 -14.43
N LEU A 28 0.46 -15.82 -14.66
CA LEU A 28 -0.99 -15.70 -14.47
C LEU A 28 -1.37 -15.45 -13.01
N LEU A 29 -0.71 -16.13 -12.07
CA LEU A 29 -0.94 -15.92 -10.63
C LEU A 29 -0.44 -14.53 -10.23
N PHE A 30 0.78 -14.16 -10.64
CA PHE A 30 1.36 -12.86 -10.35
C PHE A 30 0.45 -11.71 -10.82
N PHE A 31 0.11 -11.66 -12.11
CA PHE A 31 -0.72 -10.60 -12.67
C PHE A 31 -2.18 -10.70 -12.25
N GLY A 32 -2.70 -11.92 -12.05
CA GLY A 32 -4.04 -12.14 -11.53
C GLY A 32 -4.22 -11.55 -10.14
N PHE A 33 -3.24 -11.74 -9.25
CA PHE A 33 -3.27 -11.14 -7.91
C PHE A 33 -2.98 -9.63 -7.92
N CYS A 34 -2.22 -9.12 -8.89
CA CYS A 34 -2.08 -7.67 -9.10
C CYS A 34 -3.42 -6.96 -9.37
N ALA A 35 -4.47 -7.67 -9.82
CA ALA A 35 -5.81 -7.09 -9.95
C ALA A 35 -6.38 -6.63 -8.59
N PHE A 36 -6.13 -7.38 -7.51
CA PHE A 36 -6.53 -6.97 -6.15
C PHE A 36 -5.78 -5.74 -5.67
N VAL A 37 -4.50 -5.61 -6.06
CA VAL A 37 -3.70 -4.41 -5.80
C VAL A 37 -4.30 -3.20 -6.52
N GLY A 38 -4.67 -3.36 -7.79
CA GLY A 38 -5.34 -2.33 -8.57
C GLY A 38 -6.66 -1.88 -7.93
N LEU A 39 -7.51 -2.84 -7.55
CA LEU A 39 -8.77 -2.56 -6.83
C LEU A 39 -8.53 -1.84 -5.50
N GLY A 40 -7.62 -2.36 -4.68
CA GLY A 40 -7.29 -1.78 -3.38
C GLY A 40 -6.76 -0.36 -3.51
N ASN A 41 -5.83 -0.11 -4.43
CA ASN A 41 -5.30 1.22 -4.71
C ASN A 41 -6.37 2.17 -5.25
N GLY A 42 -7.26 1.68 -6.12
CA GLY A 42 -8.41 2.43 -6.63
C GLY A 42 -9.38 2.88 -5.53
N MET A 43 -9.45 2.16 -4.42
CA MET A 43 -10.19 2.60 -3.24
C MET A 43 -9.35 3.50 -2.33
N VAL A 44 -8.07 3.18 -2.10
CA VAL A 44 -7.21 3.89 -1.14
C VAL A 44 -6.88 5.30 -1.61
N ILE A 45 -6.36 5.46 -2.83
CA ILE A 45 -5.80 6.73 -3.32
C ILE A 45 -6.84 7.86 -3.32
N PRO A 46 -8.02 7.74 -3.96
CA PRO A 46 -8.99 8.84 -3.97
C PRO A 46 -9.56 9.14 -2.58
N ASN A 47 -9.77 8.13 -1.74
CA ASN A 47 -10.26 8.33 -0.37
C ASN A 47 -9.21 8.99 0.54
N ALA A 48 -7.94 8.66 0.39
CA ALA A 48 -6.85 9.30 1.11
C ALA A 48 -6.69 10.76 0.67
N SER A 49 -6.73 11.02 -0.64
CA SER A 49 -6.68 12.39 -1.18
C SER A 49 -7.85 13.25 -0.70
N ALA A 50 -9.08 12.73 -0.75
CA ALA A 50 -10.25 13.42 -0.21
C ALA A 50 -10.11 13.67 1.31
N GLY A 51 -9.63 12.67 2.06
CA GLY A 51 -9.36 12.77 3.49
C GLY A 51 -8.40 13.92 3.83
N MET A 52 -7.24 13.98 3.14
CA MET A 52 -6.25 15.04 3.34
C MET A 52 -6.80 16.45 3.11
N LEU A 53 -7.69 16.62 2.13
CA LEU A 53 -8.29 17.92 1.79
C LEU A 53 -9.44 18.30 2.73
N SER A 54 -10.14 17.32 3.31
CA SER A 54 -11.35 17.55 4.12
C SER A 54 -11.09 18.05 5.55
N VAL A 55 -9.95 17.72 6.15
CA VAL A 55 -9.72 17.93 7.59
C VAL A 55 -9.51 19.42 7.94
N ARG A 56 -8.76 20.17 7.13
CA ARG A 56 -8.49 21.60 7.34
C ARG A 56 -8.31 22.32 5.99
N PRO A 57 -9.37 22.97 5.47
CA PRO A 57 -9.31 23.64 4.16
C PRO A 57 -8.17 24.67 4.04
N HIS A 58 -7.88 25.39 5.13
CA HIS A 58 -6.80 26.40 5.19
C HIS A 58 -5.38 25.80 5.21
N LEU A 59 -5.22 24.49 5.47
CA LEU A 59 -3.94 23.76 5.40
C LEU A 59 -3.91 22.76 4.23
N ALA A 60 -4.92 22.77 3.36
CA ALA A 60 -5.07 21.80 2.28
C ALA A 60 -3.86 21.79 1.32
N GLY A 61 -3.26 22.96 1.06
CA GLY A 61 -2.06 23.08 0.24
C GLY A 61 -0.86 22.32 0.82
N THR A 62 -0.56 22.50 2.11
CA THR A 62 0.53 21.81 2.79
C THR A 62 0.26 20.31 2.94
N ALA A 63 -0.97 19.93 3.27
CA ALA A 63 -1.38 18.53 3.38
C ALA A 63 -1.26 17.79 2.04
N SER A 64 -1.75 18.39 0.95
CA SER A 64 -1.61 17.84 -0.40
C SER A 64 -0.16 17.81 -0.88
N GLY A 65 0.65 18.81 -0.55
CA GLY A 65 2.08 18.84 -0.86
C GLY A 65 2.85 17.71 -0.17
N LEU A 66 2.63 17.51 1.14
CA LEU A 66 3.22 16.40 1.89
C LEU A 66 2.72 15.04 1.37
N GLY A 67 1.42 14.90 1.10
CA GLY A 67 0.85 13.68 0.53
C GLY A 67 1.48 13.33 -0.82
N SER A 68 1.67 14.31 -1.68
CA SER A 68 2.30 14.12 -3.00
C SER A 68 3.79 13.79 -2.88
N PHE A 69 4.50 14.42 -1.93
CA PHE A 69 5.88 14.08 -1.61
C PHE A 69 6.02 12.61 -1.20
N PHE A 70 5.17 12.11 -0.31
CA PHE A 70 5.22 10.70 0.09
C PHE A 70 4.85 9.76 -1.04
N MET A 71 3.85 10.12 -1.86
CA MET A 71 3.43 9.29 -2.98
C MET A 71 4.54 9.18 -4.05
N ILE A 72 5.14 10.30 -4.44
CA ILE A 72 6.16 10.35 -5.49
C ILE A 72 7.54 10.00 -4.94
N GLY A 73 7.98 10.67 -3.89
CA GLY A 73 9.29 10.47 -3.27
C GLY A 73 9.42 9.10 -2.60
N GLY A 74 8.39 8.69 -1.85
CA GLY A 74 8.32 7.33 -1.29
C GLY A 74 8.24 6.26 -2.38
N GLY A 75 7.44 6.50 -3.43
CA GLY A 75 7.38 5.62 -4.60
C GLY A 75 8.71 5.49 -5.33
N ALA A 76 9.46 6.58 -5.48
CA ALA A 76 10.79 6.58 -6.09
C ALA A 76 11.80 5.81 -5.23
N ALA A 77 11.80 6.04 -3.90
CA ALA A 77 12.66 5.30 -2.98
C ALA A 77 12.36 3.78 -3.02
N LEU A 78 11.08 3.41 -2.96
CA LEU A 78 10.65 2.01 -3.08
C LEU A 78 11.01 1.40 -4.44
N SER A 79 10.98 2.18 -5.53
CA SER A 79 11.39 1.73 -6.86
C SER A 79 12.89 1.41 -6.93
N VAL A 80 13.74 2.21 -6.28
CA VAL A 80 15.17 1.91 -6.15
C VAL A 80 15.39 0.63 -5.33
N VAL A 81 14.68 0.50 -4.20
CA VAL A 81 14.73 -0.70 -3.36
C VAL A 81 14.29 -1.93 -4.16
N ALA A 82 13.20 -1.84 -4.93
CA ALA A 82 12.73 -2.91 -5.80
C ALA A 82 13.80 -3.32 -6.82
N GLY A 83 14.47 -2.35 -7.46
CA GLY A 83 15.55 -2.64 -8.41
C GLY A 83 16.71 -3.42 -7.77
N VAL A 84 17.09 -3.07 -6.54
CA VAL A 84 18.13 -3.82 -5.79
C VAL A 84 17.64 -5.21 -5.40
N VAL A 85 16.43 -5.32 -4.85
CA VAL A 85 15.83 -6.59 -4.40
C VAL A 85 15.66 -7.59 -5.55
N ILE A 86 15.25 -7.13 -6.73
CA ILE A 86 15.10 -7.96 -7.93
C ILE A 86 16.47 -8.46 -8.41
N LYS A 87 17.52 -7.63 -8.37
CA LYS A 87 18.85 -7.97 -8.85
C LYS A 87 19.49 -9.14 -8.08
N PHE A 88 19.21 -9.25 -6.78
CA PHE A 88 19.85 -10.22 -5.88
C PHE A 88 18.94 -11.37 -5.43
N GLY A 89 17.66 -11.37 -5.83
CA GLY A 89 16.68 -12.35 -5.40
C GLY A 89 16.06 -13.19 -6.53
N THR A 90 15.23 -14.16 -6.16
CA THR A 90 14.33 -14.85 -7.09
C THR A 90 13.26 -13.85 -7.53
N GLY A 91 13.33 -13.36 -8.77
CA GLY A 91 12.75 -12.09 -9.21
C GLY A 91 11.28 -11.84 -8.85
N SER A 92 10.39 -12.80 -9.11
CA SER A 92 8.95 -12.73 -8.82
C SER A 92 8.64 -12.72 -7.32
N LEU A 93 9.17 -13.69 -6.58
CA LEU A 93 8.95 -13.85 -5.14
C LEU A 93 9.48 -12.65 -4.34
N SER A 94 10.67 -12.15 -4.70
CA SER A 94 11.30 -11.03 -4.00
C SER A 94 10.49 -9.74 -4.17
N LEU A 95 9.92 -9.55 -5.36
CA LEU A 95 9.04 -8.43 -5.66
C LEU A 95 7.68 -8.58 -4.94
N LEU A 96 7.08 -9.77 -4.94
CA LEU A 96 5.85 -10.06 -4.19
C LEU A 96 6.03 -9.82 -2.69
N MET A 97 7.16 -10.23 -2.11
CA MET A 97 7.50 -9.96 -0.71
C MET A 97 7.57 -8.45 -0.43
N LEU A 98 8.27 -7.69 -1.28
CA LEU A 98 8.39 -6.24 -1.14
C LEU A 98 7.03 -5.55 -1.19
N MET A 99 6.19 -5.91 -2.17
CA MET A 99 4.83 -5.38 -2.30
C MET A 99 3.97 -5.74 -1.07
N THR A 100 4.05 -6.98 -0.60
CA THR A 100 3.30 -7.47 0.56
C THR A 100 3.69 -6.73 1.83
N VAL A 101 4.99 -6.57 2.10
CA VAL A 101 5.47 -5.81 3.25
C VAL A 101 5.01 -4.36 3.16
N SER A 102 5.12 -3.73 1.99
CA SER A 102 4.72 -2.34 1.78
C SER A 102 3.22 -2.11 2.06
N VAL A 103 2.34 -3.00 1.56
CA VAL A 103 0.90 -2.86 1.78
C VAL A 103 0.51 -3.16 3.23
N LEU A 104 1.18 -4.09 3.91
CA LEU A 104 0.95 -4.38 5.33
C LEU A 104 1.35 -3.19 6.22
N LEU A 105 2.48 -2.53 5.93
CA LEU A 105 2.89 -1.30 6.62
C LEU A 105 1.88 -0.16 6.38
N GLY A 106 1.38 -0.03 5.16
CA GLY A 106 0.32 0.93 4.83
C GLY A 106 -0.98 0.66 5.59
N LEU A 107 -1.42 -0.61 5.63
CA LEU A 107 -2.61 -1.03 6.39
C LEU A 107 -2.44 -0.77 7.89
N PHE A 108 -1.27 -1.10 8.46
CA PHE A 108 -0.96 -0.83 9.86
C PHE A 108 -1.00 0.67 10.16
N SER A 109 -0.41 1.50 9.30
CA SER A 109 -0.45 2.95 9.42
C SER A 109 -1.89 3.49 9.39
N ALA A 110 -2.75 2.98 8.49
CA ALA A 110 -4.15 3.36 8.43
C ALA A 110 -4.92 2.93 9.71
N MET A 111 -4.67 1.73 10.23
CA MET A 111 -5.26 1.28 11.50
C MET A 111 -4.80 2.14 12.69
N PHE A 112 -3.52 2.48 12.73
CA PHE A 112 -2.95 3.33 13.77
C PHE A 112 -3.59 4.71 13.81
N VAL A 113 -3.83 5.33 12.65
CA VAL A 113 -4.53 6.63 12.56
C VAL A 113 -5.96 6.52 13.12
N VAL A 114 -6.73 5.52 12.70
CA VAL A 114 -8.10 5.32 13.20
C VAL A 114 -8.13 5.06 14.70
N TRP A 115 -7.19 4.27 15.21
CA TRP A 115 -7.07 4.02 16.64
C TRP A 115 -6.75 5.32 17.40
N ARG A 116 -5.82 6.13 16.90
CA ARG A 116 -5.46 7.42 17.50
C ARG A 116 -6.61 8.42 17.51
N GLU A 117 -7.37 8.52 16.42
CA GLU A 117 -8.56 9.39 16.34
C GLU A 117 -9.62 9.00 17.37
N ARG A 118 -9.83 7.69 17.58
CA ARG A 118 -10.76 7.18 18.60
C ARG A 118 -10.32 7.51 20.02
N GLN A 119 -9.02 7.55 20.29
CA GLN A 119 -8.52 7.96 21.61
C GLN A 119 -8.71 9.45 21.84
N LEU A 120 -8.38 10.29 20.85
CA LEU A 120 -8.54 11.74 20.95
C LEU A 120 -10.00 12.16 21.09
N SER A 121 -10.93 11.44 20.44
CA SER A 121 -12.38 11.72 20.55
C SER A 121 -12.99 11.31 21.89
N ARG A 122 -12.23 10.59 22.74
CA ARG A 122 -12.66 10.14 24.07
C ARG A 122 -12.09 11.01 25.20
N SER A 123 -11.16 11.91 24.90
CA SER A 123 -10.57 12.88 25.84
C SER A 123 -11.27 14.23 25.74
#